data_AF-A0A7S2G4B3-F1
#
_entry.id   AF-A0A7S2G4B3-F1
#
_cell.length_a   1.000
_cell.length_b   1.000
_cell.length_c   1.000
_cell.angle_alpha   90.00
_cell.angle_beta   90.00
_cell.angle_gamma   90.00
#
_symmetry.space_group_name_H-M   'P 1'
#
loop_
_entity.id
_entity.type
_entity.pdbx_description
1 polymer ?
#
loop_
_entity_poly.entity_id
_entity_poly.type
_entity_poly.pdbx_seq_one_letter_code
_entity_poly.pdbx_strand_id
1 'polypeptide(L)'
;VALPTAPSPAVRMKHLRISVLATRSPTTTCMQIAEVGIRRAGQGVSLVGFKAESPGSQSPLNEGPEKLLQSAGKFLDSNFRTRGQTVLLLTAPEPTDMEDIALRTPNDNPCRDPTQVVVDGSLNGQEWVRLLDTGPELPVPGERKAWTPWLALQELGPAKEQAAPPQSG
;
A
#
# COMPACT_ATOMS: atom_id res chain seq x y z
N VAL A 1 -20.03 -21.26 18.87
CA VAL A 1 -20.55 -20.00 18.30
C VAL A 1 -19.39 -19.01 18.35
N ALA A 2 -18.82 -18.63 17.21
CA ALA A 2 -17.82 -17.56 17.19
C ALA A 2 -18.53 -16.24 17.49
N LEU A 3 -18.01 -15.47 18.46
CA LEU A 3 -18.50 -14.13 18.74
C LEU A 3 -18.36 -13.28 17.47
N PRO A 4 -19.35 -12.44 17.12
CA PRO A 4 -19.14 -11.44 16.08
C PRO A 4 -18.03 -10.50 16.57
N THR A 5 -16.86 -10.57 15.95
CA THR A 5 -15.83 -9.56 16.08
C THR A 5 -16.48 -8.23 15.72
N ALA A 6 -16.53 -7.28 16.66
CA ALA A 6 -17.04 -5.94 16.37
C ALA A 6 -16.30 -5.39 15.14
N PRO A 7 -16.99 -4.73 14.19
CA PRO A 7 -16.31 -4.10 13.07
C PRO A 7 -15.29 -3.09 13.62
N SER A 8 -14.05 -3.19 13.17
CA SER A 8 -13.02 -2.20 13.49
C SER A 8 -13.55 -0.81 13.08
N PRO A 9 -13.43 0.22 13.93
CA PRO A 9 -13.92 1.54 13.59
C PRO A 9 -13.19 2.06 12.35
N ALA A 10 -13.94 2.51 11.35
CA ALA A 10 -13.37 3.07 10.14
C ALA A 10 -12.55 4.33 10.46
N VAL A 11 -11.38 4.48 9.82
CA VAL A 11 -10.55 5.68 9.88
C VAL A 11 -10.88 6.59 8.71
N ARG A 12 -11.08 7.89 8.97
CA ARG A 12 -11.41 8.85 7.92
C ARG A 12 -10.16 9.56 7.44
N MET A 13 -9.72 9.27 6.22
CA MET A 13 -8.47 9.80 5.66
C MET A 13 -8.66 10.29 4.22
N LYS A 14 -7.86 11.27 3.82
CA LYS A 14 -7.79 11.73 2.41
C LYS A 14 -6.57 11.18 1.70
N HIS A 15 -5.47 11.06 2.42
CA HIS A 15 -4.20 10.57 1.91
C HIS A 15 -3.81 9.30 2.65
N LEU A 16 -3.35 8.29 1.91
CA LEU A 16 -2.65 7.13 2.44
C LEU A 16 -1.23 7.11 1.91
N ARG A 17 -0.28 6.82 2.79
CA ARG A 17 1.12 6.56 2.46
C ARG A 17 1.40 5.09 2.76
N ILE A 18 1.47 4.28 1.72
CA ILE A 18 1.79 2.85 1.80
C ILE A 18 3.27 2.68 1.50
N SER A 19 4.02 2.21 2.49
CA SER A 19 5.47 2.08 2.42
C SER A 19 5.83 0.61 2.43
N VAL A 20 6.37 0.13 1.32
CA VAL A 20 6.87 -1.24 1.18
C VAL A 20 8.33 -1.25 1.60
N LEU A 21 8.66 -2.03 2.62
CA LEU A 21 10.00 -2.05 3.23
C LEU A 21 10.77 -3.33 2.89
N ALA A 22 10.07 -4.40 2.52
CA ALA A 22 10.66 -5.66 2.13
C ALA A 22 9.84 -6.34 1.04
N THR A 23 10.50 -7.22 0.29
CA THR A 23 9.87 -8.12 -0.69
C THR A 23 10.18 -9.56 -0.36
N ARG A 24 9.45 -10.50 -0.96
CA ARG A 24 9.57 -11.94 -0.72
C ARG A 24 11.00 -12.45 -0.88
N SER A 25 11.75 -11.88 -1.82
CA SER A 25 13.17 -12.18 -1.98
C SER A 25 14.02 -11.02 -1.49
N PRO A 26 14.97 -11.22 -0.56
CA PRO A 26 15.88 -10.15 -0.14
C PRO A 26 16.90 -9.76 -1.24
N THR A 27 16.94 -10.50 -2.37
CA THR A 27 17.91 -10.28 -3.44
C THR A 27 17.34 -9.59 -4.67
N THR A 28 16.01 -9.48 -4.82
CA THR A 28 15.42 -8.75 -5.94
C THR A 28 15.78 -7.27 -5.87
N THR A 29 15.91 -6.64 -7.04
CA THR A 29 16.11 -5.19 -7.15
C THR A 29 14.80 -4.41 -7.24
N CYS A 30 13.71 -5.09 -7.59
CA CYS A 30 12.42 -4.49 -7.89
C CYS A 30 11.31 -4.92 -6.92
N MET A 31 10.28 -4.09 -6.79
CA MET A 31 9.03 -4.37 -6.08
C MET A 31 7.84 -4.26 -7.05
N GLN A 32 6.79 -5.07 -6.86
CA GLN A 32 5.58 -4.97 -7.67
C GLN A 32 4.27 -5.23 -6.94
N ILE A 33 3.22 -4.54 -7.37
CA ILE A 33 1.84 -4.70 -6.89
C ILE A 33 0.91 -4.52 -8.09
N ALA A 34 -0.13 -5.35 -8.21
CA ALA A 34 -1.08 -5.23 -9.31
C ALA A 34 -2.12 -4.15 -9.03
N GLU A 35 -2.75 -4.25 -7.85
CA GLU A 35 -3.90 -3.45 -7.47
C GLU A 35 -3.87 -3.21 -5.95
N VAL A 36 -4.50 -2.12 -5.54
CA VAL A 36 -4.86 -1.86 -4.14
C VAL A 36 -6.37 -1.98 -4.00
N GLY A 37 -6.82 -2.61 -2.92
CA GLY A 37 -8.21 -2.64 -2.50
C GLY A 37 -8.36 -1.87 -1.20
N ILE A 38 -9.44 -1.12 -1.05
CA ILE A 38 -9.86 -0.47 0.19
C ILE A 38 -11.27 -0.95 0.52
N ARG A 39 -11.56 -1.21 1.79
CA ARG A 39 -12.91 -1.54 2.28
C ARG A 39 -13.45 -0.54 3.28
N ARG A 40 -14.78 -0.48 3.35
CA ARG A 40 -15.59 0.23 4.34
C ARG A 40 -16.87 -0.56 4.57
N ALA A 41 -17.29 -0.73 5.82
CA ALA A 41 -18.39 -1.59 6.24
C ALA A 41 -18.36 -2.99 5.58
N GLY A 42 -17.16 -3.57 5.44
CA GLY A 42 -16.95 -4.85 4.74
C GLY A 42 -17.16 -4.83 3.21
N GLN A 43 -17.48 -3.69 2.61
CA GLN A 43 -17.67 -3.51 1.17
C GLN A 43 -16.48 -2.79 0.52
N GLY A 44 -16.17 -3.13 -0.73
CA GLY A 44 -15.10 -2.47 -1.48
C GLY A 44 -15.44 -1.00 -1.76
N VAL A 45 -14.49 -0.10 -1.48
CA VAL A 45 -14.57 1.32 -1.84
C VAL A 45 -14.17 1.48 -3.30
N SER A 46 -14.95 2.25 -4.05
CA SER A 46 -14.58 2.63 -5.42
C SER A 46 -13.36 3.54 -5.39
N LEU A 47 -12.32 3.17 -6.14
CA LEU A 47 -11.11 3.98 -6.29
C LEU A 47 -11.19 4.97 -7.46
N VAL A 48 -12.38 5.16 -8.04
CA VAL A 48 -12.60 6.17 -9.08
C VAL A 48 -12.28 7.56 -8.53
N GLY A 49 -11.44 8.31 -9.25
CA GLY A 49 -11.01 9.65 -8.85
C GLY A 49 -9.87 9.69 -7.84
N PHE A 50 -9.43 8.53 -7.32
CA PHE A 50 -8.18 8.47 -6.56
C PHE A 50 -7.00 8.79 -7.48
N LYS A 51 -5.95 9.34 -6.88
CA LYS A 51 -4.64 9.50 -7.51
C LYS A 51 -3.64 8.61 -6.82
N ALA A 52 -2.77 7.97 -7.59
CA ALA A 52 -1.68 7.16 -7.08
C ALA A 52 -0.36 7.68 -7.60
N GLU A 53 0.56 7.95 -6.68
CA GLU A 53 1.88 8.50 -6.97
C GLU A 53 2.93 7.70 -6.20
N SER A 54 4.16 7.65 -6.72
CA SER A 54 5.27 7.02 -6.01
C SER A 54 6.54 7.84 -6.20
N PRO A 55 6.75 8.87 -5.37
CA PRO A 55 7.88 9.80 -5.52
C PRO A 55 9.23 9.07 -5.51
N GLY A 56 10.00 9.27 -6.58
CA GLY A 56 11.34 8.71 -6.77
C GLY A 56 11.37 7.24 -7.21
N SER A 57 10.22 6.57 -7.38
CA SER A 57 10.17 5.26 -8.03
C SER A 57 10.60 5.37 -9.48
N GLN A 58 11.15 4.29 -10.02
CA GLN A 58 11.44 4.19 -11.44
C GLN A 58 10.61 3.05 -12.02
N SER A 59 9.71 3.39 -12.93
CA SER A 59 8.79 2.42 -13.53
C SER A 59 8.94 2.41 -15.05
N PRO A 60 8.86 1.22 -15.69
CA PRO A 60 8.69 1.13 -17.13
C PRO A 60 7.43 1.88 -17.61
N LEU A 61 7.40 2.21 -18.89
CA LEU A 61 6.20 2.75 -19.53
C LEU A 61 5.02 1.80 -19.32
N ASN A 62 3.89 2.33 -18.84
CA ASN A 62 2.67 1.59 -18.50
C ASN A 62 2.74 0.66 -17.26
N GLU A 63 3.81 0.73 -16.45
CA GLU A 63 3.87 0.03 -15.16
C GLU A 63 4.02 1.00 -13.97
N GLY A 64 3.46 2.21 -14.10
CA GLY A 64 3.51 3.27 -13.10
C GLY A 64 2.49 3.10 -11.96
N PRO A 65 2.58 3.94 -10.91
CA PRO A 65 1.73 3.83 -9.71
C PRO A 65 0.24 3.98 -10.00
N GLU A 66 -0.14 4.69 -11.07
CA GLU A 66 -1.54 4.84 -11.52
C GLU A 66 -2.22 3.50 -11.84
N LYS A 67 -1.44 2.45 -12.10
CA LYS A 67 -1.97 1.10 -12.38
C LYS A 67 -2.56 0.43 -11.16
N LEU A 68 -2.18 0.84 -9.95
CA LEU A 68 -2.73 0.31 -8.69
C LEU A 68 -4.24 0.54 -8.56
N LEU A 69 -4.78 1.52 -9.27
CA LEU A 69 -6.19 1.94 -9.22
C LEU A 69 -7.05 1.30 -10.33
N GLN A 70 -6.45 0.46 -11.19
CA GLN A 70 -7.09 -0.12 -12.36
C GLN A 70 -7.19 -1.64 -12.22
N SER A 71 -8.25 -2.25 -12.73
CA SER A 71 -8.34 -3.72 -12.79
C SER A 71 -7.24 -4.28 -13.68
N ALA A 72 -6.60 -5.37 -13.25
CA ALA A 72 -5.49 -6.00 -13.95
C ALA A 72 -4.30 -5.07 -14.22
N GLY A 73 -4.09 -4.08 -13.35
CA GLY A 73 -2.91 -3.22 -13.36
C GLY A 73 -1.62 -3.97 -13.00
N LYS A 74 -0.50 -3.26 -13.17
CA LYS A 74 0.80 -3.65 -12.67
C LYS A 74 1.61 -2.39 -12.40
N PHE A 75 1.93 -2.16 -11.14
CA PHE A 75 2.97 -1.22 -10.74
C PHE A 75 4.26 -1.99 -10.49
N LEU A 76 5.35 -1.56 -11.12
CA LEU A 76 6.69 -2.07 -10.89
C LEU A 76 7.61 -0.90 -10.54
N ASP A 77 8.29 -1.00 -9.41
CA ASP A 77 9.37 -0.11 -9.03
C ASP A 77 10.71 -0.82 -9.24
N SER A 78 11.47 -0.41 -10.25
CA SER A 78 12.75 -1.03 -10.62
C SER A 78 13.93 -0.58 -9.77
N ASN A 79 13.78 0.48 -8.97
CA ASN A 79 14.86 1.00 -8.12
C ASN A 79 14.64 0.76 -6.62
N PHE A 80 13.65 -0.09 -6.26
CA PHE A 80 13.31 -0.46 -4.89
C PHE A 80 14.55 -0.76 -4.03
N ARG A 81 15.44 -1.65 -4.47
CA ARG A 81 16.62 -2.05 -3.67
C ARG A 81 17.62 -0.91 -3.47
N THR A 82 17.82 -0.07 -4.48
CA THR A 82 18.72 1.09 -4.38
C THR A 82 18.20 2.11 -3.38
N ARG A 83 16.87 2.25 -3.26
CA ARG A 83 16.22 3.16 -2.32
C ARG A 83 15.96 2.56 -0.94
N GLY A 84 15.96 1.23 -0.84
CA GLY A 84 15.63 0.48 0.38
C GLY A 84 14.12 0.39 0.69
N GLN A 85 13.28 1.14 -0.02
CA GLN A 85 11.82 1.10 0.11
C GLN A 85 11.13 1.69 -1.12
N THR A 86 9.85 1.39 -1.28
CA THR A 86 8.93 2.12 -2.16
C THR A 86 7.87 2.81 -1.33
N VAL A 87 7.63 4.11 -1.59
CA VAL A 87 6.56 4.88 -0.97
C VAL A 87 5.49 5.13 -2.02
N LEU A 88 4.25 4.73 -1.71
CA LEU A 88 3.06 4.94 -2.53
C LEU A 88 2.16 5.95 -1.82
N LEU A 89 1.81 7.04 -2.50
CA LEU A 89 0.80 7.99 -2.04
C LEU A 89 -0.49 7.76 -2.81
N LEU A 90 -1.54 7.37 -2.07
CA LEU A 90 -2.90 7.33 -2.59
C LEU A 90 -3.66 8.55 -2.04
N THR A 91 -4.20 9.37 -2.94
CA THR A 91 -5.00 10.55 -2.57
C THR A 91 -6.42 10.37 -3.07
N ALA A 92 -7.37 10.30 -2.13
CA ALA A 92 -8.79 10.32 -2.41
C ALA A 92 -9.23 11.73 -2.86
N PRO A 93 -10.26 11.85 -3.70
CA PRO A 93 -10.80 13.16 -4.09
C PRO A 93 -11.34 13.92 -2.86
N GLU A 94 -11.96 13.20 -1.92
CA GLU A 94 -12.50 13.72 -0.67
C GLU A 94 -12.12 12.78 0.50
N PRO A 95 -12.06 13.28 1.75
CA PRO A 95 -11.85 12.42 2.92
C PRO A 95 -12.85 11.26 2.97
N THR A 96 -12.34 10.04 3.00
CA THR A 96 -13.10 8.79 2.87
C THR A 96 -12.89 7.93 4.10
N ASP A 97 -13.95 7.28 4.57
CA ASP A 97 -13.86 6.32 5.66
C ASP A 97 -13.31 4.99 5.11
N MET A 98 -12.30 4.43 5.78
CA MET A 98 -11.58 3.24 5.36
C MET A 98 -11.41 2.31 6.56
N GLU A 99 -11.65 1.02 6.37
CA GLU A 99 -11.53 -0.01 7.41
C GLU A 99 -10.39 -0.96 7.13
N ASP A 100 -10.24 -1.42 5.89
CA ASP A 100 -9.20 -2.36 5.53
C ASP A 100 -8.52 -1.99 4.22
N ILE A 101 -7.31 -2.50 4.05
CA ILE A 101 -6.62 -2.53 2.76
C ILE A 101 -6.28 -3.96 2.35
N ALA A 102 -6.12 -4.17 1.05
CA ALA A 102 -5.52 -5.38 0.51
C ALA A 102 -4.65 -5.03 -0.69
N LEU A 103 -3.62 -5.83 -0.93
CA LEU A 103 -2.76 -5.74 -2.11
C LEU A 103 -3.00 -6.95 -2.99
N ARG A 104 -2.91 -6.77 -4.31
CA ARG A 104 -3.02 -7.86 -5.28
C ARG A 104 -1.67 -8.20 -5.89
N THR A 105 -1.32 -9.48 -5.95
CA THR A 105 -0.08 -9.96 -6.59
C THR A 105 -0.15 -9.81 -8.13
N PRO A 106 0.92 -9.36 -8.81
CA PRO A 106 0.99 -9.35 -10.28
C PRO A 106 1.04 -10.73 -10.92
N ASN A 107 1.24 -10.79 -12.24
CA ASN A 107 1.23 -12.03 -13.02
C ASN A 107 2.59 -12.74 -13.14
N ASP A 108 3.72 -12.08 -12.91
CA ASP A 108 5.02 -12.52 -13.45
C ASP A 108 6.01 -13.11 -12.42
N ASN A 109 6.25 -12.46 -11.27
CA ASN A 109 7.38 -12.83 -10.40
C ASN A 109 7.11 -12.69 -8.88
N PRO A 110 6.96 -13.81 -8.14
CA PRO A 110 6.69 -13.77 -6.71
C PRO A 110 7.83 -13.21 -5.84
N CYS A 111 9.07 -13.21 -6.33
CA CYS A 111 10.21 -12.67 -5.57
C CYS A 111 10.08 -11.16 -5.31
N ARG A 112 9.27 -10.45 -6.09
CA ARG A 112 9.09 -8.99 -6.05
C ARG A 112 7.87 -8.56 -5.24
N ASP A 113 7.08 -9.50 -4.73
CA ASP A 113 5.89 -9.17 -3.97
C ASP A 113 6.28 -8.56 -2.61
N PRO A 114 5.55 -7.54 -2.10
CA PRO A 114 5.77 -6.98 -0.78
C PRO A 114 5.66 -8.04 0.32
N THR A 115 6.51 -7.98 1.34
CA THR A 115 6.38 -8.80 2.56
C THR A 115 6.38 -7.97 3.83
N GLN A 116 6.65 -6.68 3.75
CA GLN A 116 6.55 -5.76 4.87
C GLN A 116 5.97 -4.45 4.39
N VAL A 117 4.86 -4.04 4.99
CA VAL A 117 4.13 -2.83 4.63
C VAL A 117 3.79 -2.04 5.88
N VAL A 118 3.99 -0.73 5.79
CA VAL A 118 3.50 0.25 6.74
C VAL A 118 2.51 1.16 6.01
N VAL A 119 1.37 1.45 6.63
CA VAL A 119 0.42 2.43 6.11
C VAL A 119 0.21 3.54 7.11
N ASP A 120 0.42 4.76 6.64
CA ASP A 120 0.09 5.98 7.36
C ASP A 120 -1.05 6.71 6.66
N GLY A 121 -1.91 7.39 7.41
CA GLY A 121 -3.04 8.18 6.92
C GLY A 121 -2.87 9.66 7.25
N SER A 122 -3.42 10.52 6.41
CA SER A 122 -3.49 11.96 6.65
C SER A 122 -4.76 12.58 6.07
N LEU A 123 -5.27 13.63 6.72
CA LEU A 123 -6.37 14.45 6.22
C LEU A 123 -5.88 15.64 5.37
N ASN A 124 -4.66 16.12 5.62
CA ASN A 124 -4.11 17.36 5.03
C ASN A 124 -2.81 17.15 4.24
N GLY A 125 -2.25 15.93 4.25
CA GLY A 125 -0.99 15.57 3.60
C GLY A 125 0.27 16.00 4.35
N GLN A 126 0.13 16.62 5.52
CA GLN A 126 1.25 17.13 6.34
C GLN A 126 1.39 16.34 7.64
N GLU A 127 0.28 16.12 8.35
CA GLU A 127 0.24 15.39 9.60
C GLU A 127 -0.18 13.95 9.33
N TRP A 128 0.69 13.00 9.68
CA TRP A 128 0.49 11.59 9.37
C TRP A 128 0.29 10.78 10.65
N VAL A 129 -0.71 9.91 10.64
CA VAL A 129 -1.03 8.96 11.71
C VAL A 129 -0.73 7.55 11.18
N ARG A 130 -0.04 6.74 11.97
CA ARG A 130 0.17 5.33 11.64
C ARG A 130 -1.16 4.59 11.67
N LEU A 131 -1.49 3.88 10.60
CA LEU A 131 -2.72 3.08 10.49
C LEU A 131 -2.50 1.57 10.50
N LEU A 132 -1.36 1.12 9.98
CA LEU A 132 -1.01 -0.29 9.89
C LEU A 132 0.51 -0.45 9.91
N ASP A 133 0.99 -1.47 10.61
CA ASP A 133 2.34 -1.98 10.51
C ASP A 133 2.26 -3.51 10.50
N THR A 134 2.61 -4.13 9.37
CA THR A 134 2.54 -5.60 9.25
C THR A 134 3.67 -6.30 10.00
N GLY A 135 4.67 -5.55 10.50
CA GLY A 135 5.94 -6.14 10.88
C GLY A 135 6.60 -6.85 9.68
N PRO A 136 7.51 -7.81 9.91
CA PRO A 136 8.31 -8.43 8.86
C PRO A 136 7.54 -9.39 7.95
N GLU A 137 6.27 -9.68 8.24
CA GLU A 137 5.53 -10.75 7.57
C GLU A 137 4.09 -10.34 7.23
N LEU A 138 3.94 -9.74 6.05
CA LEU A 138 2.67 -9.62 5.34
C LEU A 138 2.34 -10.99 4.70
N PRO A 139 1.18 -11.59 4.98
CA PRO A 139 0.79 -12.89 4.43
C PRO A 139 0.38 -12.79 2.95
N VAL A 140 1.37 -12.62 2.06
CA VAL A 140 1.14 -12.52 0.62
C VAL A 140 1.04 -13.90 -0.03
N PRO A 141 -0.05 -14.20 -0.75
CA PRO A 141 -0.24 -15.49 -1.40
C PRO A 141 0.87 -15.78 -2.43
N GLY A 142 1.25 -17.04 -2.56
CA GLY A 142 2.14 -17.48 -3.64
C GLY A 142 1.46 -17.46 -5.02
N GLU A 143 0.14 -17.59 -5.03
CA GLU A 143 -0.70 -17.48 -6.23
C GLU A 143 -0.59 -16.08 -6.87
N ARG A 144 -0.69 -16.06 -8.19
CA ARG A 144 -0.60 -14.82 -8.99
C ARG A 144 -1.99 -14.24 -9.22
N LYS A 145 -2.09 -12.92 -9.36
CA LYS A 145 -3.37 -12.20 -9.46
C LYS A 145 -4.30 -12.46 -8.26
N ALA A 146 -3.71 -12.79 -7.11
CA ALA A 146 -4.42 -13.11 -5.88
C ALA A 146 -4.31 -11.95 -4.89
N TRP A 147 -5.35 -11.77 -4.08
CA TRP A 147 -5.40 -10.74 -3.05
C TRP A 147 -4.74 -11.24 -1.76
N THR A 148 -4.02 -10.36 -1.07
CA THR A 148 -3.72 -10.57 0.35
C THR A 148 -5.01 -10.67 1.16
N PRO A 149 -4.97 -11.21 2.39
CA PRO A 149 -6.02 -10.95 3.37
C PRO A 149 -6.26 -9.44 3.51
N TRP A 150 -7.46 -9.09 3.94
CA TRP A 150 -7.80 -7.73 4.33
C TRP A 150 -7.07 -7.39 5.64
N LEU A 151 -6.39 -6.25 5.65
CA LEU A 151 -5.59 -5.76 6.75
C LEU A 151 -6.29 -4.55 7.34
N ALA A 152 -6.72 -4.66 8.60
CA ALA A 152 -7.42 -3.59 9.29
C ALA A 152 -6.53 -2.36 9.46
N LEU A 153 -7.11 -1.20 9.17
CA LEU A 153 -6.56 0.13 9.43
C LEU A 153 -7.09 0.62 10.77
N GLN A 154 -6.19 1.04 11.65
CA GLN A 154 -6.53 1.58 12.96
C GLN A 154 -5.50 2.61 13.38
N GLU A 155 -5.90 3.70 14.04
CA GLU A 155 -4.95 4.70 14.49
C GLU A 155 -4.02 4.12 15.57
N LEU A 156 -2.75 3.92 15.23
CA LEU A 156 -1.69 3.42 16.12
C LEU A 156 -0.88 4.54 16.78
N GLY A 157 -1.21 5.81 16.49
CA GLY A 157 -0.52 7.00 16.97
C GLY A 157 0.23 7.75 15.85
N PRO A 158 1.00 8.80 16.17
CA PRO A 158 1.69 9.61 15.17
C PRO A 158 2.64 8.75 14.34
N ALA A 159 2.59 8.91 13.02
CA ALA A 159 3.54 8.25 12.15
C ALA A 159 4.94 8.82 12.42
N LYS A 160 5.91 7.94 12.69
CA LYS A 160 7.31 8.36 12.70
C LYS A 160 7.65 8.85 11.30
N GLU A 161 8.37 9.96 11.21
CA GLU A 161 8.99 10.42 9.96
C GLU A 161 9.78 9.24 9.37
N GLN A 162 9.32 8.71 8.24
CA GLN A 162 10.15 7.78 7.48
C GLN A 162 11.25 8.63 6.89
N ALA A 163 12.50 8.33 7.26
CA ALA A 163 13.67 9.07 6.81
C ALA A 163 13.53 9.40 5.32
N ALA A 164 13.44 10.69 5.01
CA ALA A 164 13.44 11.16 3.64
C ALA A 164 14.67 10.54 2.94
N PRO A 165 14.57 10.11 1.67
CA PRO A 165 15.76 9.82 0.90
C PRO A 165 16.65 11.06 0.96
N PRO A 166 17.98 10.93 1.14
CA PRO A 166 18.86 12.09 1.11
C PRO A 166 18.59 12.86 -0.18
N GLN A 167 18.12 14.09 -0.06
CA GLN A 167 18.04 14.98 -1.20
C GLN A 167 19.47 15.25 -1.65
N SER A 168 19.81 14.77 -2.84
CA SER A 168 21.09 15.06 -3.47
C SER A 168 21.13 16.54 -3.79
N GLY A 169 21.91 17.31 -3.03
CA GLY A 169 22.41 18.62 -3.44
C GLY A 169 23.62 18.49 -4.34
#